data_AF-A0AB73K7K0-F1
#
_entry.id   AF-A0AB73K7K0-F1
#
_cell.length_a   1.000
_cell.length_b   1.000
_cell.length_c   1.000
_cell.angle_alpha   90.00
_cell.angle_beta   90.00
_cell.angle_gamma   90.00
#
_symmetry.space_group_name_H-M   'P 1'
#
loop_
_entity.id
_entity.type
_entity.pdbx_description
1 polymer ?
#
loop_
_entity_poly.entity_id
_entity_poly.type
_entity_poly.pdbx_seq_one_letter_code
_entity_poly.pdbx_strand_id
1 'polypeptide(L)'
;MFTKTQKRLLVNYPILWNTKFVPMGITVLFINIFFFITGYFSGAINFYETDYDLNSTTVIYLISVLASLLILIIWLVFYLKNNGFKSFYPKQSNALYVEWLLTFILLIGNQLYPYSYYQGITYKERAFASKQQIYEAKKILNQIQILIPDSYNYYQFNPIEKTIDSLEKDPDSTPMHLSLLNFYPYNKEIEQVKNWLITEQEDSIRNLIREYLDLQKKHSLSTNLTVNSWMKLVYNPPNYIVTQSNYISNTKNQNDDNIKNYVEFKKLDFAYQKMFDAYNNGNFSNEFILIILYIALSLSIAILSFRTTSGKAWLIAFITFGLLIFINGIISVLFHLFSFEINEYNITYLITIYWTLILLFMSIYVVLKLYKKSAKNKSIVLINLILWILPYMPILYFTTFMIIMNETVYSENLNHFISTIYLYFFNHSIVFFWINLIFVGIILFFVAKIIKNWKALPEE
;
A
#
# COMPACT_ATOMS: atom_id res chain seq x y z
N MET A 1 -14.28 -37.33 -14.11
CA MET A 1 -15.09 -36.11 -13.86
C MET A 1 -14.56 -34.91 -14.66
N PHE A 2 -13.26 -34.60 -14.62
CA PHE A 2 -12.62 -33.51 -15.37
C PHE A 2 -12.85 -33.53 -16.89
N THR A 3 -12.80 -34.69 -17.55
CA THR A 3 -12.99 -34.81 -19.02
C THR A 3 -14.40 -34.41 -19.47
N LYS A 4 -15.43 -34.77 -18.70
CA LYS A 4 -16.83 -34.36 -18.97
C LYS A 4 -17.00 -32.84 -18.79
N THR A 5 -16.41 -32.26 -17.73
CA THR A 5 -16.46 -30.81 -17.49
C THR A 5 -15.72 -30.01 -18.55
N GLN A 6 -14.54 -30.47 -18.98
CA GLN A 6 -13.77 -29.85 -20.06
C GLN A 6 -14.53 -29.92 -21.40
N LYS A 7 -15.17 -31.05 -21.70
CA LYS A 7 -16.02 -31.20 -22.90
C LYS A 7 -17.23 -30.25 -22.85
N ARG A 8 -17.90 -30.14 -21.70
CA ARG A 8 -19.04 -29.21 -21.52
C ARG A 8 -18.61 -27.74 -21.66
N LEU A 9 -17.47 -27.35 -21.09
CA LEU A 9 -16.93 -25.99 -21.22
C LEU A 9 -16.56 -25.67 -22.68
N LEU A 10 -15.94 -26.61 -23.39
CA LEU A 10 -15.58 -26.41 -24.80
C LEU A 10 -16.81 -26.17 -25.68
N VAL A 11 -17.90 -26.93 -25.46
CA VAL A 11 -19.12 -26.85 -26.28
C VAL A 11 -19.97 -25.61 -25.93
N ASN A 12 -20.16 -25.34 -24.63
CA ASN A 12 -21.11 -24.30 -24.20
C ASN A 12 -20.46 -22.95 -23.90
N TYR A 13 -19.19 -22.93 -23.49
CA TYR A 13 -18.46 -21.74 -23.05
C TYR A 13 -17.02 -21.69 -23.61
N PRO A 14 -16.86 -21.63 -24.95
CA PRO A 14 -15.57 -21.78 -25.61
C PRO A 14 -14.54 -20.72 -25.18
N ILE A 15 -14.96 -19.50 -24.83
CA ILE A 15 -14.04 -18.45 -24.35
C ILE A 15 -13.46 -18.82 -22.99
N LEU A 16 -14.28 -19.26 -22.03
CA LEU A 16 -13.82 -19.70 -20.70
C LEU A 16 -12.88 -20.91 -20.80
N TRP A 17 -13.16 -21.82 -21.74
CA TRP A 17 -12.29 -22.96 -21.99
C TRP A 17 -10.95 -22.55 -22.63
N ASN A 18 -10.98 -21.60 -23.55
CA ASN A 18 -9.80 -21.09 -24.26
C ASN A 18 -8.86 -20.36 -23.30
N THR A 19 -9.41 -19.51 -22.42
CA THR A 19 -8.64 -18.78 -21.38
C THR A 19 -8.16 -19.65 -20.23
N LYS A 20 -8.62 -20.90 -20.15
CA LYS A 20 -8.41 -21.76 -18.97
C LYS A 20 -8.89 -21.06 -17.69
N PHE A 21 -9.98 -20.31 -17.80
CA PHE A 21 -10.49 -19.47 -16.72
C PHE A 21 -10.86 -20.27 -15.48
N VAL A 22 -11.62 -21.36 -15.66
CA VAL A 22 -12.07 -22.18 -14.53
C VAL A 22 -10.90 -22.79 -13.74
N PRO A 23 -9.95 -23.53 -14.35
CA PRO A 23 -8.84 -24.10 -13.58
C PRO A 23 -7.94 -23.02 -12.97
N MET A 24 -7.63 -21.94 -13.69
CA MET A 24 -6.83 -20.83 -13.14
C MET A 24 -7.55 -20.13 -11.99
N GLY A 25 -8.83 -19.83 -12.14
CA GLY A 25 -9.64 -19.15 -11.12
C GLY A 25 -9.75 -19.96 -9.84
N ILE A 26 -9.91 -21.28 -9.93
CA ILE A 26 -9.88 -22.17 -8.75
C ILE A 26 -8.51 -22.13 -8.07
N THR A 27 -7.41 -22.22 -8.83
CA THR A 27 -6.05 -22.14 -8.29
C THR A 27 -5.79 -20.79 -7.60
N VAL A 28 -6.15 -19.69 -8.25
CA VAL A 28 -6.02 -18.32 -7.69
C VAL A 28 -6.83 -18.17 -6.41
N LEU A 29 -8.07 -18.66 -6.39
CA LEU A 29 -8.92 -18.64 -5.19
C LEU A 29 -8.27 -19.42 -4.04
N PHE A 30 -7.81 -20.64 -4.32
CA PHE A 30 -7.17 -21.50 -3.33
C PHE A 30 -5.92 -20.84 -2.73
N ILE A 31 -5.08 -20.23 -3.57
CA ILE A 31 -3.85 -19.56 -3.11
C ILE A 31 -4.17 -18.30 -2.31
N ASN A 32 -5.18 -17.50 -2.71
CA ASN A 32 -5.64 -16.37 -1.90
C ASN A 32 -6.13 -16.83 -0.51
N ILE A 33 -6.90 -17.92 -0.44
CA ILE A 33 -7.33 -18.52 0.83
C ILE A 33 -6.13 -18.96 1.67
N PHE A 34 -5.14 -19.60 1.04
CA PHE A 34 -3.91 -20.01 1.72
C PHE A 34 -3.16 -18.82 2.33
N PHE A 35 -2.95 -17.74 1.56
CA PHE A 35 -2.31 -16.52 2.08
C PHE A 35 -3.13 -15.85 3.17
N PHE A 36 -4.46 -15.81 3.03
CA PHE A 36 -5.34 -15.30 4.09
C PHE A 36 -5.20 -16.11 5.39
N ILE A 37 -5.23 -17.44 5.32
CA ILE A 37 -5.06 -18.31 6.49
C ILE A 37 -3.67 -18.11 7.12
N THR A 38 -2.64 -17.98 6.28
CA THR A 38 -1.27 -17.72 6.75
C THR A 38 -1.21 -16.38 7.50
N GLY A 39 -1.79 -15.34 6.93
CA GLY A 39 -1.90 -14.03 7.57
C GLY A 39 -2.70 -14.07 8.86
N TYR A 40 -3.79 -14.84 8.89
CA TYR A 40 -4.59 -15.02 10.09
C TYR A 40 -3.80 -15.63 11.26
N PHE A 41 -2.88 -16.55 10.99
CA PHE A 41 -2.00 -17.08 12.03
C PHE A 41 -0.86 -16.10 12.38
N SER A 42 -0.28 -15.41 11.39
CA SER A 42 0.75 -14.38 11.63
C SER A 42 0.23 -13.17 12.41
N GLY A 43 -1.05 -12.84 12.30
CA GLY A 43 -1.70 -11.74 13.02
C GLY A 43 -2.01 -12.03 14.48
N ALA A 44 -1.52 -13.14 15.05
CA ALA A 44 -1.70 -13.42 16.46
C ALA A 44 -1.13 -12.27 17.33
N ILE A 45 -1.88 -11.90 18.37
CA ILE A 45 -1.42 -10.92 19.35
C ILE A 45 -0.60 -11.65 20.40
N ASN A 46 0.64 -11.24 20.54
CA ASN A 46 1.55 -11.73 21.57
C ASN A 46 1.96 -10.56 22.47
N PHE A 47 1.57 -10.62 23.74
CA PHE A 47 1.89 -9.58 24.72
C PHE A 47 3.34 -9.63 25.21
N TYR A 48 4.16 -10.57 24.73
CA TYR A 48 5.59 -10.60 25.07
C TYR A 48 6.47 -9.91 24.02
N GLU A 49 5.89 -9.48 22.89
CA GLU A 49 6.56 -8.70 21.86
C GLU A 49 6.52 -7.21 22.16
N THR A 50 7.55 -6.48 21.74
CA THR A 50 7.66 -5.02 21.89
C THR A 50 7.95 -4.31 20.57
N ASP A 51 8.01 -5.05 19.47
CA ASP A 51 8.36 -4.50 18.17
C ASP A 51 7.72 -5.30 17.04
N TYR A 52 7.52 -4.66 15.89
CA TYR A 52 6.97 -5.34 14.71
C TYR A 52 8.03 -6.25 14.10
N ASP A 53 7.74 -7.55 13.94
CA ASP A 53 8.58 -8.44 13.14
C ASP A 53 8.40 -8.16 11.64
N LEU A 54 8.98 -7.04 11.19
CA LEU A 54 8.96 -6.58 9.80
C LEU A 54 9.65 -7.57 8.85
N ASN A 55 10.59 -8.37 9.36
CA ASN A 55 11.34 -9.33 8.55
C ASN A 55 10.44 -10.47 8.10
N SER A 56 9.66 -11.06 9.03
CA SER A 56 8.73 -12.15 8.68
C SER A 56 7.67 -11.73 7.67
N THR A 57 7.07 -10.54 7.84
CA THR A 57 6.04 -10.02 6.92
C THR A 57 6.61 -9.74 5.52
N THR A 58 7.82 -9.18 5.46
CA THR A 58 8.49 -8.88 4.19
C THR A 58 8.81 -10.16 3.41
N VAL A 59 9.28 -11.20 4.10
CA VAL A 59 9.56 -12.51 3.49
C VAL A 59 8.28 -13.12 2.91
N ILE A 60 7.14 -13.04 3.61
CA ILE A 60 5.88 -13.59 3.11
C ILE A 60 5.36 -12.80 1.90
N TYR A 61 5.51 -11.48 1.88
CA TYR A 61 5.20 -10.70 0.68
C TYR A 61 6.07 -11.11 -0.51
N LEU A 62 7.37 -11.32 -0.33
CA LEU A 62 8.24 -11.82 -1.38
C LEU A 62 7.80 -13.21 -1.89
N ILE A 63 7.46 -14.14 -0.98
CA ILE A 63 6.91 -15.45 -1.33
C ILE A 63 5.61 -15.32 -2.13
N SER A 64 4.74 -14.38 -1.76
CA SER A 64 3.48 -14.12 -2.47
C SER A 64 3.68 -13.63 -3.91
N VAL A 65 4.67 -12.76 -4.13
CA VAL A 65 5.05 -12.30 -5.48
C VAL A 65 5.63 -13.45 -6.31
N LEU A 66 6.50 -14.28 -5.72
CA LEU A 66 7.05 -15.45 -6.39
C LEU A 66 5.98 -16.48 -6.76
N ALA A 67 5.02 -16.73 -5.85
CA ALA A 67 3.87 -17.59 -6.12
C ALA A 67 3.02 -17.04 -7.28
N SER A 68 2.74 -15.73 -7.29
CA SER A 68 2.04 -15.06 -8.39
C SER A 68 2.75 -15.26 -9.73
N LEU A 69 4.08 -15.11 -9.78
CA LEU A 69 4.88 -15.32 -10.99
C LEU A 69 4.84 -16.78 -11.47
N LEU A 70 4.99 -17.74 -10.56
CA LEU A 70 4.99 -19.16 -10.92
C LEU A 70 3.62 -19.58 -11.50
N ILE A 71 2.53 -19.18 -10.84
CA ILE A 71 1.17 -19.47 -11.29
C ILE A 71 0.86 -18.80 -12.62
N LEU A 72 1.33 -17.56 -12.82
CA LEU A 72 1.25 -16.87 -14.10
C LEU A 72 1.95 -17.65 -15.22
N ILE A 73 3.18 -18.12 -14.99
CA ILE A 73 3.95 -18.89 -15.98
C ILE A 73 3.21 -20.19 -16.35
N ILE A 74 2.79 -20.97 -15.34
CA ILE A 74 2.05 -22.22 -15.57
C ILE A 74 0.79 -21.95 -16.38
N TRP A 75 0.02 -20.94 -16.02
CA TRP A 75 -1.20 -20.58 -16.74
C TRP A 75 -0.90 -20.16 -18.18
N LEU A 76 0.13 -19.33 -18.40
CA LEU A 76 0.53 -18.89 -19.74
C LEU A 76 0.90 -20.06 -20.65
N VAL A 77 1.61 -21.07 -20.16
CA VAL A 77 1.95 -22.27 -20.94
C VAL A 77 0.68 -22.96 -21.50
N PHE A 78 -0.36 -23.09 -20.68
CA PHE A 78 -1.61 -23.71 -21.13
C PHE A 78 -2.50 -22.76 -21.95
N TYR A 79 -2.53 -21.48 -21.60
CA TYR A 79 -3.35 -20.48 -22.25
C TYR A 79 -2.86 -20.15 -23.66
N LEU A 80 -1.55 -19.99 -23.84
CA LEU A 80 -0.95 -19.62 -25.12
C LEU A 80 -0.90 -20.77 -26.12
N LYS A 81 -0.99 -22.03 -25.65
CA LYS A 81 -1.02 -23.23 -26.52
C LYS A 81 -2.13 -23.18 -27.56
N ASN A 82 -3.31 -22.66 -27.17
CA ASN A 82 -4.46 -22.54 -28.05
C ASN A 82 -4.78 -21.06 -28.28
N ASN A 83 -4.50 -20.58 -29.50
CA ASN A 83 -4.91 -19.24 -29.91
C ASN A 83 -6.04 -19.30 -30.94
N GLY A 84 -7.27 -19.30 -30.44
CA GLY A 84 -8.46 -19.26 -31.30
C GLY A 84 -8.65 -17.98 -32.12
N PHE A 85 -7.77 -16.97 -32.01
CA PHE A 85 -7.80 -15.77 -32.86
C PHE A 85 -6.79 -15.80 -34.01
N LYS A 86 -5.98 -16.85 -34.12
CA LYS A 86 -5.10 -17.11 -35.28
C LYS A 86 -5.75 -18.02 -36.32
N SER A 87 -6.75 -18.80 -35.91
CA SER A 87 -7.58 -19.61 -36.80
C SER A 87 -8.86 -18.83 -37.15
N PHE A 88 -9.28 -18.88 -38.43
CA PHE A 88 -10.45 -18.16 -38.97
C PHE A 88 -11.81 -18.69 -38.47
N TYR A 89 -11.92 -19.05 -37.19
CA TYR A 89 -13.16 -19.50 -36.61
C TYR A 89 -14.16 -18.35 -36.49
N PRO A 90 -15.43 -18.54 -36.89
CA PRO A 90 -16.47 -17.55 -36.68
C PRO A 90 -16.67 -17.31 -35.18
N LYS A 91 -16.47 -16.07 -34.73
CA LYS A 91 -16.61 -15.65 -33.33
C LYS A 91 -17.61 -14.50 -33.21
N GLN A 92 -18.29 -14.46 -32.06
CA GLN A 92 -19.16 -13.34 -31.67
C GLN A 92 -18.39 -12.01 -31.72
N SER A 93 -19.11 -10.91 -32.01
CA SER A 93 -18.52 -9.57 -32.19
C SER A 93 -17.66 -9.11 -31.02
N ASN A 94 -18.02 -9.50 -29.80
CA ASN A 94 -17.40 -8.99 -28.57
C ASN A 94 -16.41 -10.00 -27.94
N ALA A 95 -16.14 -11.13 -28.60
CA ALA A 95 -15.34 -12.22 -28.03
C ALA A 95 -13.94 -11.79 -27.59
N LEU A 96 -13.32 -10.87 -28.33
CA LEU A 96 -11.99 -10.34 -28.01
C LEU A 96 -11.97 -9.49 -26.75
N TYR A 97 -13.00 -8.67 -26.56
CA TYR A 97 -13.18 -7.87 -25.35
C TYR A 97 -13.45 -8.77 -24.13
N VAL A 98 -14.35 -9.75 -24.28
CA VAL A 98 -14.66 -10.69 -23.19
C VAL A 98 -13.42 -11.51 -22.80
N GLU A 99 -12.62 -11.96 -23.77
CA GLU A 99 -11.38 -12.68 -23.50
C GLU A 99 -10.34 -11.82 -22.75
N TRP A 100 -10.21 -10.54 -23.12
CA TRP A 100 -9.39 -9.59 -22.38
C TRP A 100 -9.91 -9.38 -20.95
N LEU A 101 -11.21 -9.14 -20.77
CA LEU A 101 -11.79 -8.89 -19.45
C LEU A 101 -11.59 -10.08 -18.51
N LEU A 102 -11.80 -11.30 -19.00
CA LEU A 102 -11.53 -12.52 -18.24
C LEU A 102 -10.05 -12.66 -17.88
N THR A 103 -9.15 -12.34 -18.82
CA THR A 103 -7.70 -12.33 -18.58
C THR A 103 -7.33 -11.31 -17.51
N PHE A 104 -7.90 -10.11 -17.58
CA PHE A 104 -7.67 -9.05 -16.60
C PHE A 104 -8.15 -9.47 -15.20
N ILE A 105 -9.36 -10.04 -15.07
CA ILE A 105 -9.89 -10.55 -13.79
C ILE A 105 -8.98 -11.63 -13.17
N LEU A 106 -8.50 -12.59 -13.97
CA LEU A 106 -7.59 -13.63 -13.45
C LEU A 106 -6.28 -13.03 -12.96
N LEU A 107 -5.73 -12.04 -13.68
CA LEU A 107 -4.49 -11.39 -13.29
C LEU A 107 -4.67 -10.55 -12.02
N ILE A 108 -5.79 -9.85 -11.84
CA ILE A 108 -6.12 -9.18 -10.58
C ILE A 108 -6.08 -10.19 -9.44
N GLY A 109 -6.84 -11.29 -9.56
CA GLY A 109 -6.89 -12.31 -8.52
C GLY A 109 -5.51 -12.92 -8.20
N ASN A 110 -4.68 -13.15 -9.22
CA ASN A 110 -3.34 -13.71 -9.05
C ASN A 110 -2.37 -12.72 -8.37
N GLN A 111 -2.57 -11.41 -8.53
CA GLN A 111 -1.72 -10.39 -7.92
C GLN A 111 -2.22 -9.96 -6.51
N LEU A 112 -3.39 -10.42 -6.06
CA LEU A 112 -3.98 -10.06 -4.76
C LEU A 112 -3.47 -10.90 -3.57
N TYR A 113 -2.49 -11.78 -3.75
CA TYR A 113 -1.95 -12.60 -2.65
C TYR A 113 -1.42 -11.78 -1.45
N PRO A 114 -0.65 -10.67 -1.63
CA PRO A 114 -0.24 -9.81 -0.53
C PRO A 114 -1.44 -9.21 0.23
N TYR A 115 -2.47 -8.78 -0.51
CA TYR A 115 -3.68 -8.23 0.06
C TYR A 115 -4.42 -9.27 0.91
N SER A 116 -4.57 -10.50 0.40
CA SER A 116 -5.20 -11.59 1.14
C SER A 116 -4.45 -11.91 2.44
N TYR A 117 -3.12 -11.94 2.40
CA TYR A 117 -2.29 -12.10 3.60
C TYR A 117 -2.53 -10.99 4.63
N TYR A 118 -2.48 -9.74 4.22
CA TYR A 118 -2.74 -8.61 5.11
C TYR A 118 -4.14 -8.66 5.73
N GLN A 119 -5.17 -8.99 4.93
CA GLN A 119 -6.52 -9.13 5.44
C GLN A 119 -6.65 -10.23 6.49
N GLY A 120 -5.88 -11.32 6.36
CA GLY A 120 -5.77 -12.34 7.38
C GLY A 120 -5.26 -11.78 8.71
N ILE A 121 -4.15 -11.02 8.66
CA ILE A 121 -3.55 -10.38 9.84
C ILE A 121 -4.55 -9.47 10.52
N THR A 122 -5.08 -8.50 9.77
CA THR A 122 -5.99 -7.49 10.32
C THR A 122 -7.28 -8.13 10.87
N TYR A 123 -7.79 -9.17 10.22
CA TYR A 123 -8.94 -9.90 10.73
C TYR A 123 -8.64 -10.58 12.07
N LYS A 124 -7.46 -11.19 12.23
CA LYS A 124 -7.04 -11.81 13.50
C LYS A 124 -6.89 -10.78 14.61
N GLU A 125 -6.26 -9.66 14.33
CA GLU A 125 -6.02 -8.57 15.29
C GLU A 125 -7.35 -7.96 15.77
N ARG A 126 -8.28 -7.69 14.86
CA ARG A 126 -9.64 -7.20 15.20
C ARG A 126 -10.43 -8.23 16.00
N ALA A 127 -10.22 -9.53 15.77
CA ALA A 127 -10.94 -10.58 16.48
C ALA A 127 -10.46 -10.77 17.93
N PHE A 128 -9.35 -10.16 18.34
CA PHE A 128 -8.77 -10.36 19.67
C PHE A 128 -9.62 -9.78 20.80
N ALA A 129 -10.12 -8.55 20.64
CA ALA A 129 -10.92 -7.84 21.64
C ALA A 129 -11.92 -6.91 20.96
N SER A 130 -12.98 -6.51 21.68
CA SER A 130 -13.96 -5.58 21.12
C SER A 130 -13.33 -4.19 20.92
N LYS A 131 -13.84 -3.43 19.94
CA LYS A 131 -13.38 -2.06 19.69
C LYS A 131 -13.44 -1.21 20.97
N GLN A 132 -14.50 -1.32 21.77
CA GLN A 132 -14.62 -0.60 23.04
C GLN A 132 -13.50 -0.96 24.03
N GLN A 133 -13.23 -2.26 24.23
CA GLN A 133 -12.18 -2.73 25.14
C GLN A 133 -10.79 -2.23 24.75
N ILE A 134 -10.51 -2.19 23.44
CA ILE A 134 -9.23 -1.69 22.92
C ILE A 134 -9.08 -0.19 23.21
N TYR A 135 -10.15 0.59 22.99
CA TYR A 135 -10.12 2.03 23.24
C TYR A 135 -10.00 2.35 24.74
N GLU A 136 -10.70 1.61 25.60
CA GLU A 136 -10.57 1.74 27.05
C GLU A 136 -9.14 1.40 27.51
N ALA A 137 -8.56 0.31 27.00
CA ALA A 137 -7.18 -0.05 27.31
C ALA A 137 -6.18 0.99 26.78
N LYS A 138 -6.33 1.50 25.55
CA LYS A 138 -5.46 2.57 25.01
C LYS A 138 -5.61 3.87 25.80
N LYS A 139 -6.81 4.20 26.28
CA LYS A 139 -7.01 5.34 27.18
C LYS A 139 -6.21 5.16 28.47
N ILE A 140 -6.34 4.01 29.14
CA ILE A 140 -5.56 3.71 30.36
C ILE A 140 -4.05 3.79 30.08
N LEU A 141 -3.58 3.24 28.95
CA LEU A 141 -2.17 3.29 28.56
C LEU A 141 -1.66 4.71 28.28
N ASN A 142 -2.45 5.54 27.60
CA ASN A 142 -2.09 6.94 27.37
C ASN A 142 -2.04 7.72 28.71
N GLN A 143 -2.95 7.43 29.64
CA GLN A 143 -3.01 8.07 30.95
C GLN A 143 -1.86 7.64 31.88
N ILE A 144 -1.57 6.34 31.98
CA ILE A 144 -0.57 5.81 32.92
C ILE A 144 0.85 6.22 32.58
N GLN A 145 1.13 6.58 31.33
CA GLN A 145 2.47 6.93 30.85
C GLN A 145 3.14 8.01 31.69
N ILE A 146 2.39 9.03 32.13
CA ILE A 146 2.90 10.11 33.00
C ILE A 146 3.29 9.62 34.41
N LEU A 147 2.80 8.47 34.84
CA LEU A 147 3.09 7.86 36.14
C LEU A 147 4.19 6.80 36.06
N ILE A 148 4.87 6.67 34.90
CA ILE A 148 6.00 5.78 34.68
C ILE A 148 7.25 6.64 34.41
N PRO A 149 7.98 7.05 35.47
CA PRO A 149 9.17 7.90 35.37
C PRO A 149 10.41 7.14 34.86
N ASP A 150 10.34 6.58 33.65
CA ASP A 150 11.43 5.84 32.99
C ASP A 150 11.68 6.28 31.55
N SER A 151 10.90 7.23 31.03
CA SER A 151 11.00 7.57 29.61
C SER A 151 12.13 8.55 29.30
N TYR A 152 12.85 8.24 28.22
CA TYR A 152 13.62 9.17 27.37
C TYR A 152 12.87 10.48 27.04
N ASN A 153 11.54 10.46 27.08
CA ASN A 153 10.66 11.59 26.74
C ASN A 153 10.48 12.61 27.87
N TYR A 154 10.78 12.29 29.14
CA TYR A 154 10.85 13.31 30.20
C TYR A 154 12.09 14.19 30.06
N TYR A 155 13.12 13.70 29.38
CA TYR A 155 14.49 14.19 29.46
C TYR A 155 15.10 14.52 28.09
N GLN A 156 14.28 15.04 27.17
CA GLN A 156 14.73 15.39 25.80
C GLN A 156 15.95 16.33 25.74
N PHE A 157 16.32 16.98 26.85
CA PHE A 157 17.51 17.83 26.92
C PHE A 157 18.78 17.15 27.47
N ASN A 158 18.68 15.97 28.07
CA ASN A 158 19.82 15.10 28.38
C ASN A 158 19.31 13.71 28.79
N PRO A 159 19.42 12.68 27.94
CA PRO A 159 19.06 11.33 28.33
C PRO A 159 19.93 10.90 29.53
N ILE A 160 19.32 10.20 30.49
CA ILE A 160 19.99 9.55 31.63
C ILE A 160 20.96 8.43 31.16
N GLU A 161 21.24 8.33 29.86
CA GLU A 161 22.19 7.39 29.25
C GLU A 161 23.62 7.56 29.74
N LYS A 162 24.02 8.74 30.21
CA LYS A 162 25.32 8.89 30.87
C LYS A 162 25.17 8.60 32.35
N THR A 163 25.34 7.32 32.64
CA THR A 163 25.76 6.71 33.90
C THR A 163 25.02 7.20 35.14
N ILE A 164 24.24 6.29 35.72
CA ILE A 164 23.84 6.27 37.13
C ILE A 164 24.99 6.74 38.07
N ASP A 165 26.25 6.42 37.74
CA ASP A 165 27.46 6.83 38.49
C ASP A 165 27.87 8.31 38.35
N SER A 166 27.45 9.04 37.30
CA SER A 166 27.83 10.46 37.11
C SER A 166 26.90 11.45 37.81
N LEU A 167 25.66 11.06 38.10
CA LEU A 167 24.73 11.89 38.87
C LEU A 167 25.01 11.86 40.38
N GLU A 168 25.71 10.84 40.88
CA GLU A 168 26.08 10.71 42.29
C GLU A 168 27.38 11.45 42.65
N LYS A 169 28.21 11.83 41.66
CA LYS A 169 29.56 12.38 41.86
C LYS A 169 29.71 13.87 41.59
N ASP A 170 28.67 14.55 41.10
CA ASP A 170 28.70 15.98 40.87
C ASP A 170 27.86 16.73 41.92
N PRO A 171 28.47 17.33 42.96
CA PRO A 171 27.76 18.08 43.99
C PRO A 171 27.12 19.38 43.47
N ASP A 172 27.45 19.82 42.25
CA ASP A 172 26.86 20.99 41.57
C ASP A 172 25.88 20.62 40.44
N SER A 173 25.63 19.32 40.21
CA SER A 173 24.50 18.86 39.39
C SER A 173 23.20 19.14 40.14
N THR A 174 22.77 20.40 40.07
CA THR A 174 21.52 20.85 40.68
C THR A 174 20.41 19.95 40.15
N PRO A 175 19.56 19.36 41.02
CA PRO A 175 18.37 18.64 40.63
C PRO A 175 17.36 19.63 40.04
N MET A 176 17.65 20.19 38.88
CA MET A 176 16.78 21.14 38.20
C MET A 176 15.66 20.34 37.52
N HIS A 177 14.56 20.21 38.27
CA HIS A 177 13.19 20.00 37.79
C HIS A 177 12.89 18.80 36.89
N LEU A 178 13.13 17.60 37.40
CA LEU A 178 12.44 16.42 36.90
C LEU A 178 11.16 16.28 37.71
N SER A 179 10.07 16.90 37.25
CA SER A 179 8.73 16.74 37.85
C SER A 179 7.83 16.00 36.88
N LEU A 180 6.93 15.16 37.39
CA LEU A 180 5.87 14.57 36.56
C LEU A 180 5.03 15.67 35.86
N LEU A 181 4.91 16.85 36.46
CA LEU A 181 4.21 18.00 35.88
C LEU A 181 4.87 18.54 34.60
N ASN A 182 6.16 18.26 34.39
CA ASN A 182 6.90 18.71 33.20
C ASN A 182 6.71 17.79 31.99
N PHE A 183 6.02 16.65 32.14
CA PHE A 183 5.76 15.71 31.04
C PHE A 183 4.97 16.37 29.92
N TYR A 184 5.50 16.53 28.72
CA TYR A 184 4.78 17.30 27.69
C TYR A 184 3.45 16.61 27.30
N PRO A 185 2.30 17.29 27.38
CA PRO A 185 1.03 16.70 27.00
C PRO A 185 0.92 16.68 25.47
N TYR A 186 0.98 15.49 24.88
CA TYR A 186 0.73 15.30 23.45
C TYR A 186 -0.73 14.89 23.17
N ASN A 187 -1.53 14.60 24.21
CA ASN A 187 -2.95 14.29 24.10
C ASN A 187 -3.74 14.71 25.36
N LYS A 188 -5.08 14.71 25.26
CA LYS A 188 -6.00 15.15 26.31
C LYS A 188 -5.98 14.22 27.53
N GLU A 189 -5.73 12.92 27.32
CA GLU A 189 -5.65 11.92 28.38
C GLU A 189 -4.51 12.23 29.36
N ILE A 190 -3.36 12.66 28.86
CA ILE A 190 -2.21 13.07 29.68
C ILE A 190 -2.53 14.35 30.46
N GLU A 191 -3.15 15.35 29.82
CA GLU A 191 -3.56 16.60 30.49
C GLU A 191 -4.51 16.34 31.66
N GLN A 192 -5.42 15.37 31.50
CA GLN A 192 -6.32 14.98 32.57
C GLN A 192 -5.57 14.49 33.81
N VAL A 193 -4.56 13.61 33.63
CA VAL A 193 -3.77 13.09 34.76
C VAL A 193 -2.89 14.18 35.37
N LYS A 194 -2.35 15.10 34.56
CA LYS A 194 -1.66 16.29 35.09
C LYS A 194 -2.56 17.13 35.99
N ASN A 195 -3.79 17.37 35.57
CA ASN A 195 -4.75 18.10 36.39
C ASN A 195 -5.05 17.36 37.69
N TRP A 196 -5.11 16.02 37.68
CA TRP A 196 -5.23 15.22 38.91
C TRP A 196 -4.04 15.39 39.85
N LEU A 197 -2.81 15.48 39.32
CA LEU A 197 -1.63 15.77 40.12
C LEU A 197 -1.69 17.19 40.71
N ILE A 198 -2.01 18.20 39.91
CA ILE A 198 -2.09 19.61 40.35
C ILE A 198 -3.20 19.81 41.40
N THR A 199 -4.33 19.14 41.24
CA THR A 199 -5.49 19.22 42.14
C THR A 199 -5.47 18.15 43.24
N GLU A 200 -4.38 17.40 43.34
CA GLU A 200 -4.13 16.39 44.38
C GLU A 200 -5.24 15.31 44.48
N GLN A 201 -5.83 14.90 43.36
CA GLN A 201 -6.87 13.86 43.29
C GLN A 201 -6.28 12.45 43.46
N GLU A 202 -5.90 12.11 44.69
CA GLU A 202 -5.24 10.85 45.05
C GLU A 202 -6.04 9.61 44.62
N ASP A 203 -7.36 9.61 44.84
CA ASP A 203 -8.24 8.47 44.51
C ASP A 203 -8.28 8.18 43.01
N SER A 204 -8.31 9.22 42.18
CA SER A 204 -8.28 9.10 40.71
C SER A 204 -6.97 8.47 40.24
N ILE A 205 -5.84 8.90 40.82
CA ILE A 205 -4.50 8.37 40.50
C ILE A 205 -4.39 6.90 40.95
N ARG A 206 -4.84 6.58 42.16
CA ARG A 206 -4.88 5.19 42.67
C ARG A 206 -5.72 4.28 41.79
N ASN A 207 -6.87 4.77 41.33
CA ASN A 207 -7.74 3.99 40.47
C ASN A 207 -7.09 3.73 39.10
N LEU A 208 -6.46 4.73 38.48
CA LEU A 208 -5.72 4.56 37.22
C LEU A 208 -4.60 3.52 37.35
N ILE A 209 -3.81 3.57 38.43
CA ILE A 209 -2.75 2.57 38.69
C ILE A 209 -3.37 1.18 38.84
N ARG A 210 -4.49 1.05 39.56
CA ARG A 210 -5.19 -0.23 39.71
C ARG A 210 -5.65 -0.79 38.37
N GLU A 211 -6.31 0.01 37.55
CA GLU A 211 -6.79 -0.38 36.22
C GLU A 211 -5.63 -0.85 35.30
N TYR A 212 -4.49 -0.16 35.36
CA TYR A 212 -3.30 -0.58 34.62
C TYR A 212 -2.69 -1.89 35.14
N LEU A 213 -2.59 -2.07 36.47
CA LEU A 213 -2.11 -3.33 37.06
C LEU A 213 -3.05 -4.50 36.74
N ASP A 214 -4.36 -4.26 36.69
CA ASP A 214 -5.34 -5.26 36.26
C ASP A 214 -5.17 -5.63 34.77
N LEU A 215 -4.83 -4.66 33.90
CA LEU A 215 -4.48 -4.94 32.51
C LEU A 215 -3.22 -5.81 32.38
N GLN A 216 -2.18 -5.54 33.16
CA GLN A 216 -0.98 -6.39 33.18
C GLN A 216 -1.32 -7.81 33.64
N LYS A 217 -2.09 -7.93 34.73
CA LYS A 217 -2.53 -9.22 35.27
C LYS A 217 -3.37 -10.02 34.28
N LYS A 218 -4.29 -9.35 33.56
CA LYS A 218 -5.14 -9.97 32.52
C LYS A 218 -4.31 -10.71 31.46
N HIS A 219 -3.14 -10.18 31.12
CA HIS A 219 -2.26 -10.73 30.09
C HIS A 219 -1.04 -11.46 30.65
N SER A 220 -1.07 -11.83 31.94
CA SER A 220 0.01 -12.57 32.62
C SER A 220 1.38 -11.88 32.52
N LEU A 221 1.39 -10.54 32.55
CA LEU A 221 2.60 -9.74 32.61
C LEU A 221 3.01 -9.51 34.06
N SER A 222 4.29 -9.73 34.35
CA SER A 222 4.82 -9.59 35.71
C SER A 222 5.15 -8.13 36.03
N THR A 223 4.94 -7.75 37.29
CA THR A 223 5.43 -6.51 37.88
C THR A 223 5.72 -6.77 39.36
N ASN A 224 6.65 -6.04 39.95
CA ASN A 224 6.91 -6.07 41.39
C ASN A 224 6.21 -4.93 42.16
N LEU A 225 5.36 -4.16 41.47
CA LEU A 225 4.62 -3.05 42.06
C LEU A 225 3.18 -3.43 42.44
N THR A 226 2.71 -2.82 43.52
CA THR A 226 1.32 -2.76 43.94
C THR A 226 0.86 -1.30 43.86
N VAL A 227 -0.45 -1.04 43.91
CA VAL A 227 -0.97 0.34 43.96
C VAL A 227 -0.29 1.14 45.07
N ASN A 228 -0.15 0.56 46.27
CA ASN A 228 0.45 1.25 47.41
C ASN A 228 1.94 1.49 47.25
N SER A 229 2.70 0.53 46.73
CA SER A 229 4.14 0.72 46.52
C SER A 229 4.40 1.70 45.39
N TRP A 230 3.61 1.69 44.32
CA TRP A 230 3.72 2.66 43.23
C TRP A 230 3.36 4.08 43.69
N MET A 231 2.25 4.26 44.41
CA MET A 231 1.87 5.57 44.96
C MET A 231 2.97 6.19 45.82
N LYS A 232 3.68 5.40 46.63
CA LYS A 232 4.83 5.89 47.42
C LYS A 232 5.98 6.43 46.57
N LEU A 233 6.12 5.96 45.33
CA LEU A 233 7.17 6.40 44.40
C LEU A 233 6.76 7.72 43.72
N VAL A 234 5.52 7.83 43.26
CA VAL A 234 5.10 8.90 42.32
C VAL A 234 4.22 10.00 42.93
N TYR A 235 3.61 9.78 44.09
CA TYR A 235 2.70 10.74 44.72
C TYR A 235 3.40 11.51 45.86
N ASN A 236 4.10 12.57 45.49
CA ASN A 236 4.86 13.46 46.36
C ASN A 236 4.49 14.94 46.11
N PRO A 237 3.28 15.38 46.50
CA PRO A 237 2.85 16.76 46.35
C PRO A 237 3.73 17.74 47.17
N PRO A 238 3.84 19.01 46.75
CA PRO A 238 3.20 19.61 45.58
C PRO A 238 4.02 19.47 44.29
N ASN A 239 5.28 19.03 44.39
CA ASN A 239 6.27 19.20 43.30
C ASN A 239 6.44 17.97 42.40
N TYR A 240 5.93 16.80 42.82
CA TYR A 240 5.97 15.56 42.03
C TYR A 240 7.36 15.20 41.48
N ILE A 241 8.36 15.29 42.35
CA ILE A 241 9.78 15.18 41.96
C ILE A 241 10.11 13.74 41.55
N VAL A 242 10.80 13.61 40.44
CA VAL A 242 11.37 12.38 39.90
C VAL A 242 12.85 12.34 40.24
N THR A 243 13.27 11.24 40.84
CA THR A 243 14.62 10.93 41.30
C THR A 243 14.96 9.50 40.90
N GLN A 244 16.22 9.10 41.06
CA GLN A 244 16.61 7.71 40.84
C GLN A 244 15.88 6.73 41.77
N SER A 245 15.52 7.17 42.98
CA SER A 245 14.86 6.32 43.98
C SER A 245 13.41 5.95 43.64
N ASN A 246 12.74 6.75 42.80
CA ASN A 246 11.36 6.53 42.37
C ASN A 246 11.21 6.19 40.89
N TYR A 247 12.32 5.84 40.23
CA TYR A 247 12.35 5.30 38.88
C TYR A 247 11.54 4.00 38.77
N ILE A 248 10.80 3.83 37.66
CA ILE A 248 9.99 2.63 37.38
C ILE A 248 10.20 2.23 35.93
N SER A 249 10.91 1.14 35.68
CA SER A 249 11.18 0.73 34.31
C SER A 249 9.92 0.31 33.54
N ASN A 250 9.79 0.74 32.28
CA ASN A 250 8.65 0.40 31.40
C ASN A 250 8.75 -0.99 30.74
N THR A 251 9.83 -1.71 31.02
CA THR A 251 10.06 -3.10 30.60
C THR A 251 10.87 -3.83 31.67
N LYS A 252 10.67 -5.14 31.80
CA LYS A 252 11.55 -5.97 32.62
C LYS A 252 12.83 -6.32 31.85
N ASN A 253 13.96 -5.69 32.16
CA ASN A 253 15.25 -6.15 31.64
C ASN A 253 15.73 -7.37 32.42
N GLN A 254 15.98 -8.47 31.71
CA GLN A 254 16.49 -9.71 32.32
C GLN A 254 17.99 -9.65 32.65
N ASN A 255 18.72 -8.68 32.08
CA ASN A 255 20.18 -8.56 32.20
C ASN A 255 20.61 -7.47 33.20
N ASP A 256 19.66 -6.79 33.86
CA ASP A 256 19.95 -5.70 34.78
C ASP A 256 19.28 -5.94 36.14
N ASP A 257 20.03 -6.60 37.03
CA ASP A 257 19.60 -6.88 38.40
C ASP A 257 19.40 -5.61 39.25
N ASN A 258 19.78 -4.42 38.74
CA ASN A 258 19.65 -3.17 39.47
C ASN A 258 18.27 -2.50 39.33
N ILE A 259 17.38 -3.01 38.46
CA ILE A 259 16.04 -2.43 38.31
C ILE A 259 15.16 -2.81 39.50
N LYS A 260 15.06 -1.87 40.45
CA LYS A 260 14.27 -2.06 41.69
C LYS A 260 12.77 -2.06 41.47
N ASN A 261 12.24 -1.33 40.48
CA ASN A 261 10.80 -1.22 40.21
C ASN A 261 10.55 -1.30 38.71
N TYR A 262 9.59 -2.12 38.27
CA TYR A 262 9.29 -2.27 36.85
C TYR A 262 7.83 -2.61 36.58
N VAL A 263 7.41 -2.27 35.36
CA VAL A 263 6.14 -2.63 34.73
C VAL A 263 6.40 -2.99 33.27
N GLU A 264 5.46 -3.68 32.62
CA GLU A 264 5.56 -4.16 31.24
C GLU A 264 4.72 -3.27 30.31
N PHE A 265 4.97 -1.96 30.35
CA PHE A 265 4.22 -0.98 29.59
C PHE A 265 4.44 -1.13 28.08
N LYS A 266 5.68 -1.29 27.61
CA LYS A 266 5.99 -1.42 26.17
C LYS A 266 5.22 -2.56 25.52
N LYS A 267 5.16 -3.70 26.21
CA LYS A 267 4.44 -4.91 25.79
C LYS A 267 2.94 -4.68 25.64
N LEU A 268 2.31 -4.07 26.65
CA LEU A 268 0.89 -3.73 26.59
C LEU A 268 0.60 -2.71 25.51
N ASP A 269 1.39 -1.63 25.45
CA ASP A 269 1.19 -0.56 24.48
C ASP A 269 1.34 -1.08 23.05
N PHE A 270 2.39 -1.85 22.76
CA PHE A 270 2.59 -2.47 21.46
C PHE A 270 1.40 -3.35 21.03
N ALA A 271 0.96 -4.27 21.89
CA ALA A 271 -0.13 -5.18 21.57
C ALA A 271 -1.46 -4.45 21.34
N TYR A 272 -1.82 -3.50 22.22
CA TYR A 272 -3.05 -2.72 22.07
C TYR A 272 -2.97 -1.70 20.93
N GLN A 273 -1.78 -1.17 20.62
CA GLN A 273 -1.56 -0.31 19.46
C GLN A 273 -1.79 -1.09 18.16
N LYS A 274 -1.23 -2.29 18.03
CA LYS A 274 -1.46 -3.19 16.89
C LYS A 274 -2.96 -3.44 16.65
N MET A 275 -3.71 -3.75 17.71
CA MET A 275 -5.16 -3.93 17.63
C MET A 275 -5.91 -2.63 17.28
N PHE A 276 -5.50 -1.50 17.86
CA PHE A 276 -6.10 -0.19 17.59
C PHE A 276 -5.89 0.21 16.13
N ASP A 277 -4.68 0.03 15.62
CA ASP A 277 -4.33 0.27 14.23
C ASP A 277 -5.12 -0.64 13.30
N ALA A 278 -5.30 -1.92 13.63
CA ALA A 278 -6.15 -2.81 12.85
C ALA A 278 -7.59 -2.26 12.68
N TYR A 279 -8.16 -1.60 13.68
CA TYR A 279 -9.51 -1.01 13.60
C TYR A 279 -9.57 0.32 12.86
N ASN A 280 -8.57 1.18 13.02
CA ASN A 280 -8.61 2.56 12.52
C ASN A 280 -7.85 2.75 11.21
N ASN A 281 -6.73 2.04 11.07
CA ASN A 281 -5.78 2.13 9.97
C ASN A 281 -5.62 0.80 9.21
N GLY A 282 -6.34 -0.25 9.62
CA GLY A 282 -6.23 -1.61 9.05
C GLY A 282 -6.84 -1.77 7.67
N ASN A 283 -7.02 -0.67 6.92
CA ASN A 283 -7.35 -0.76 5.51
C ASN A 283 -6.05 -0.85 4.75
N PHE A 284 -5.95 -1.88 3.92
CA PHE A 284 -4.82 -2.01 3.02
C PHE A 284 -4.73 -0.78 2.11
N SER A 285 -3.51 -0.30 1.87
CA SER A 285 -3.26 0.92 1.09
C SER A 285 -4.00 0.88 -0.26
N ASN A 286 -4.85 1.88 -0.49
CA ASN A 286 -5.58 2.04 -1.75
C ASN A 286 -4.63 2.21 -2.93
N GLU A 287 -3.49 2.88 -2.69
CA GLU A 287 -2.40 3.07 -3.64
C GLU A 287 -1.81 1.72 -4.05
N PHE A 288 -1.58 0.81 -3.09
CA PHE A 288 -1.09 -0.54 -3.40
C PHE A 288 -2.09 -1.34 -4.23
N ILE A 289 -3.39 -1.25 -3.94
CA ILE A 289 -4.43 -1.89 -4.76
C ILE A 289 -4.41 -1.34 -6.18
N LEU A 290 -4.31 -0.02 -6.35
CA LEU A 290 -4.18 0.60 -7.67
C LEU A 290 -2.93 0.10 -8.41
N ILE A 291 -1.78 0.00 -7.75
CA ILE A 291 -0.55 -0.55 -8.35
C ILE A 291 -0.80 -1.98 -8.85
N ILE A 292 -1.42 -2.85 -8.03
CA ILE A 292 -1.81 -4.21 -8.44
C ILE A 292 -2.68 -4.17 -9.70
N LEU A 293 -3.70 -3.31 -9.73
CA LEU A 293 -4.63 -3.20 -10.85
C LEU A 293 -3.93 -2.73 -12.14
N TYR A 294 -3.00 -1.78 -12.06
CA TYR A 294 -2.22 -1.33 -13.22
C TYR A 294 -1.19 -2.35 -13.72
N ILE A 295 -0.58 -3.13 -12.82
CA ILE A 295 0.25 -4.27 -13.20
C ILE A 295 -0.60 -5.33 -13.92
N ALA A 296 -1.75 -5.69 -13.37
CA ALA A 296 -2.68 -6.61 -14.00
C ALA A 296 -3.18 -6.09 -15.35
N LEU A 297 -3.45 -4.78 -15.46
CA LEU A 297 -3.85 -4.13 -16.70
C LEU A 297 -2.75 -4.25 -17.75
N SER A 298 -1.51 -3.87 -17.41
CA SER A 298 -0.33 -3.99 -18.28
C SER A 298 -0.16 -5.41 -18.82
N LEU A 299 -0.15 -6.40 -17.93
CA LEU A 299 -0.01 -7.81 -18.29
C LEU A 299 -1.18 -8.27 -19.18
N SER A 300 -2.41 -7.88 -18.84
CA SER A 300 -3.60 -8.29 -19.60
C SER A 300 -3.58 -7.77 -21.03
N ILE A 301 -3.14 -6.52 -21.23
CA ILE A 301 -3.03 -5.90 -22.54
C ILE A 301 -1.85 -6.49 -23.31
N ALA A 302 -0.71 -6.74 -22.66
CA ALA A 302 0.45 -7.38 -23.29
C ALA A 302 0.09 -8.78 -23.82
N ILE A 303 -0.66 -9.57 -23.04
CA ILE A 303 -1.14 -10.89 -23.44
C ILE A 303 -2.22 -10.79 -24.53
N LEU A 304 -3.16 -9.86 -24.40
CA LEU A 304 -4.15 -9.59 -25.45
C LEU A 304 -3.45 -9.28 -26.77
N SER A 305 -2.52 -8.32 -26.76
CA SER A 305 -1.79 -7.86 -27.95
C SER A 305 -1.02 -9.00 -28.61
N PHE A 306 -0.34 -9.85 -27.82
CA PHE A 306 0.32 -11.07 -28.29
C PHE A 306 -0.63 -12.06 -28.95
N ARG A 307 -1.84 -12.23 -28.39
CA ARG A 307 -2.85 -13.13 -28.96
C ARG A 307 -3.49 -12.55 -30.22
N THR A 308 -3.58 -11.23 -30.31
CA THR A 308 -4.13 -10.56 -31.48
C THR A 308 -3.16 -10.54 -32.66
N THR A 309 -1.86 -10.43 -32.42
CA THR A 309 -0.84 -10.31 -33.48
C THR A 309 0.06 -11.54 -33.59
N SER A 310 1.09 -11.48 -34.44
CA SER A 310 2.11 -12.54 -34.53
C SER A 310 3.20 -12.31 -33.48
N GLY A 311 3.84 -13.39 -33.01
CA GLY A 311 4.91 -13.28 -32.01
C GLY A 311 6.08 -12.43 -32.51
N LYS A 312 6.41 -12.52 -33.79
CA LYS A 312 7.40 -11.66 -34.47
C LYS A 312 7.00 -10.18 -34.39
N ALA A 313 5.76 -9.84 -34.74
CA ALA A 313 5.30 -8.45 -34.70
C ALA A 313 5.17 -7.90 -33.27
N TRP A 314 4.83 -8.76 -32.30
CA TRP A 314 4.80 -8.43 -30.89
C TRP A 314 6.20 -8.10 -30.35
N LEU A 315 7.20 -8.92 -30.69
CA LEU A 315 8.59 -8.66 -30.31
C LEU A 315 9.13 -7.38 -30.95
N ILE A 316 8.85 -7.17 -32.25
CA ILE A 316 9.21 -5.92 -32.94
C ILE A 316 8.56 -4.72 -32.27
N ALA A 317 7.29 -4.82 -31.86
CA ALA A 317 6.60 -3.76 -31.13
C ALA A 317 7.27 -3.50 -29.77
N PHE A 318 7.65 -4.54 -29.03
CA PHE A 318 8.33 -4.41 -27.74
C PHE A 318 9.66 -3.65 -27.88
N ILE A 319 10.49 -4.04 -28.85
CA ILE A 319 11.76 -3.35 -29.14
C ILE A 319 11.49 -1.91 -29.59
N THR A 320 10.50 -1.70 -30.46
CA THR A 320 10.12 -0.37 -30.95
C THR A 320 9.66 0.52 -29.80
N PHE A 321 8.85 0.01 -28.88
CA PHE A 321 8.39 0.75 -27.71
C PHE A 321 9.54 1.17 -26.81
N GLY A 322 10.50 0.26 -26.54
CA GLY A 322 11.72 0.59 -25.80
C GLY A 322 12.55 1.67 -26.49
N LEU A 323 12.69 1.61 -27.82
CA LEU A 323 13.38 2.66 -28.61
C LEU A 323 12.65 4.00 -28.56
N LEU A 324 11.31 4.03 -28.60
CA LEU A 324 10.53 5.27 -28.48
C LEU A 324 10.73 5.92 -27.10
N ILE A 325 10.71 5.13 -26.02
CA ILE A 325 11.01 5.61 -24.66
C ILE A 325 12.43 6.17 -24.60
N PHE A 326 13.40 5.44 -25.14
CA PHE A 326 14.80 5.86 -25.16
C PHE A 326 15.00 7.18 -25.92
N ILE A 327 14.38 7.32 -27.09
CA ILE A 327 14.40 8.56 -27.89
C ILE A 327 13.76 9.71 -27.09
N ASN A 328 12.61 9.49 -26.47
CA ASN A 328 11.94 10.49 -25.65
C ASN A 328 12.82 10.94 -24.46
N GLY A 329 13.51 10.01 -23.81
CA GLY A 329 14.46 10.28 -22.74
C GLY A 329 15.66 11.11 -23.20
N ILE A 330 16.29 10.74 -24.33
CA ILE A 330 17.38 11.53 -24.92
C ILE A 330 16.89 12.95 -25.26
N ILE A 331 15.75 13.07 -25.93
CA ILE A 331 15.18 14.38 -26.28
C ILE A 331 14.99 15.22 -25.01
N SER A 332 14.42 14.64 -23.95
CA SER A 332 14.21 15.33 -22.67
C SER A 332 15.51 15.83 -22.04
N VAL A 333 16.57 15.00 -22.05
CA VAL A 333 17.91 15.38 -21.54
C VAL A 333 18.56 16.46 -22.40
N LEU A 334 18.46 16.37 -23.73
CA LEU A 334 19.02 17.38 -24.63
C LEU A 334 18.33 18.74 -24.43
N PHE A 335 17.00 18.76 -24.27
CA PHE A 335 16.27 20.00 -23.96
C PHE A 335 16.72 20.64 -22.64
N HIS A 336 17.03 19.83 -21.63
CA HIS A 336 17.59 20.33 -20.36
C HIS A 336 19.04 20.83 -20.52
N LEU A 337 19.87 20.15 -21.31
CA LEU A 337 21.30 20.48 -21.48
C LEU A 337 21.55 21.73 -22.33
N PHE A 338 20.73 21.99 -23.35
CA PHE A 338 20.96 23.09 -24.30
C PHE A 338 20.39 24.44 -23.85
N SER A 339 20.14 24.63 -22.55
CA SER A 339 19.89 25.93 -21.93
C SER A 339 18.80 26.78 -22.59
N PHE A 340 17.80 26.15 -23.19
CA PHE A 340 16.50 26.80 -23.22
C PHE A 340 16.09 26.90 -21.74
N GLU A 341 15.71 28.07 -21.24
CA GLU A 341 15.21 28.27 -19.87
C GLU A 341 13.91 27.47 -19.63
N ILE A 342 14.03 26.15 -19.68
CA ILE A 342 12.96 25.16 -19.68
C ILE A 342 12.93 24.64 -18.26
N ASN A 343 12.02 25.18 -17.48
CA ASN A 343 11.61 24.63 -16.19
C ASN A 343 11.14 23.17 -16.35
N GLU A 344 11.19 22.39 -15.28
CA GLU A 344 10.86 20.94 -15.29
C GLU A 344 9.46 20.63 -15.89
N TYR A 345 8.49 21.54 -15.72
CA TYR A 345 7.16 21.41 -16.30
C TYR A 345 7.13 21.48 -17.84
N ASN A 346 8.04 22.24 -18.45
CA ASN A 346 8.17 22.32 -19.91
C ASN A 346 8.66 20.97 -20.49
N ILE A 347 9.55 20.27 -19.77
CA ILE A 347 10.00 18.92 -20.16
C ILE A 347 8.82 17.94 -20.14
N THR A 348 8.04 17.96 -19.06
CA THR A 348 6.84 17.10 -18.93
C THR A 348 5.83 17.37 -20.05
N TYR A 349 5.63 18.63 -20.43
CA TYR A 349 4.78 19.01 -21.55
C TYR A 349 5.28 18.45 -22.89
N LEU A 350 6.59 18.54 -23.16
CA LEU A 350 7.20 17.97 -24.37
C LEU A 350 7.05 16.44 -24.43
N ILE A 351 7.19 15.75 -23.30
CA ILE A 351 6.94 14.31 -23.18
C ILE A 351 5.49 13.99 -23.58
N THR A 352 4.53 14.76 -23.06
CA THR A 352 3.11 14.55 -23.36
C THR A 352 2.76 14.85 -24.82
N ILE A 353 3.33 15.91 -25.41
CA ILE A 353 3.19 16.18 -26.85
C ILE A 353 3.75 15.02 -27.67
N TYR A 354 4.96 14.56 -27.36
CA TYR A 354 5.63 13.48 -28.07
C TYR A 354 4.76 12.21 -28.14
N TRP A 355 4.25 11.75 -27.00
CA TRP A 355 3.40 10.56 -26.94
C TRP A 355 2.03 10.78 -27.61
N THR A 356 1.47 11.98 -27.50
CA THR A 356 0.22 12.35 -28.19
C THR A 356 0.39 12.27 -29.71
N LEU A 357 1.45 12.86 -30.26
CA LEU A 357 1.71 12.87 -31.70
C LEU A 357 1.98 11.47 -32.23
N ILE A 358 2.74 10.66 -31.50
CA ILE A 358 2.99 9.26 -31.86
C ILE A 358 1.70 8.46 -31.87
N LEU A 359 0.88 8.56 -30.83
CA LEU A 359 -0.38 7.83 -30.77
C LEU A 359 -1.33 8.26 -31.89
N LEU A 360 -1.41 9.57 -32.18
CA LEU A 360 -2.24 10.12 -33.24
C LEU A 360 -1.77 9.65 -34.62
N PHE A 361 -0.47 9.70 -34.91
CA PHE A 361 0.10 9.18 -36.15
C PHE A 361 -0.23 7.69 -36.35
N MET A 362 -0.01 6.86 -35.32
CA MET A 362 -0.31 5.42 -35.40
C MET A 362 -1.80 5.15 -35.60
N SER A 363 -2.64 5.88 -34.87
CA SER A 363 -4.11 5.73 -34.96
C SER A 363 -4.63 6.12 -36.34
N ILE A 364 -4.17 7.26 -36.88
CA ILE A 364 -4.53 7.70 -38.24
C ILE A 364 -4.07 6.68 -39.28
N TYR A 365 -2.85 6.17 -39.17
CA TYR A 365 -2.34 5.15 -40.10
C TYR A 365 -3.22 3.89 -40.11
N VAL A 366 -3.61 3.38 -38.94
CA VAL A 366 -4.48 2.19 -38.82
C VAL A 366 -5.89 2.48 -39.36
N VAL A 367 -6.46 3.64 -39.08
CA VAL A 367 -7.78 4.05 -39.58
C VAL A 367 -7.77 4.19 -41.12
N LEU A 368 -6.74 4.80 -41.69
CA LEU A 368 -6.58 4.90 -43.15
C LEU A 368 -6.47 3.53 -43.81
N LYS A 369 -5.78 2.57 -43.17
CA LYS A 369 -5.70 1.18 -43.63
C LYS A 369 -7.06 0.49 -43.64
N LEU A 370 -7.85 0.68 -42.58
CA LEU A 370 -9.21 0.17 -42.46
C LEU A 370 -10.14 0.75 -43.54
N TYR A 371 -10.08 2.07 -43.75
CA TYR A 371 -10.89 2.76 -44.75
C TYR A 371 -10.57 2.28 -46.18
N LYS A 372 -9.28 2.18 -46.51
CA LYS A 372 -8.82 1.72 -47.84
C LYS A 372 -8.94 0.21 -48.05
N LYS A 373 -9.29 -0.57 -47.01
CA LYS A 373 -9.28 -2.04 -47.00
C LYS A 373 -7.99 -2.67 -47.55
N SER A 374 -6.86 -1.99 -47.33
CA SER A 374 -5.56 -2.40 -47.87
C SER A 374 -4.81 -3.33 -46.92
N ALA A 375 -3.77 -4.01 -47.42
CA ALA A 375 -2.97 -4.97 -46.67
C ALA A 375 -2.41 -4.43 -45.34
N LYS A 376 -2.29 -5.34 -44.36
CA LYS A 376 -1.91 -5.02 -42.99
C LYS A 376 -0.50 -4.40 -42.90
N ASN A 377 0.51 -4.95 -43.58
CA ASN A 377 1.89 -4.45 -43.56
C ASN A 377 2.36 -4.09 -42.12
N LYS A 378 2.90 -2.88 -41.93
CA LYS A 378 3.41 -2.38 -40.64
C LYS A 378 2.32 -2.18 -39.58
N SER A 379 1.03 -2.15 -39.94
CA SER A 379 -0.05 -1.94 -38.96
C SER A 379 -0.17 -3.05 -37.91
N ILE A 380 0.37 -4.25 -38.17
CA ILE A 380 0.45 -5.35 -37.18
C ILE A 380 1.28 -4.92 -35.97
N VAL A 381 2.39 -4.20 -36.19
CA VAL A 381 3.24 -3.69 -35.11
C VAL A 381 2.56 -2.52 -34.41
N LEU A 382 1.97 -1.60 -35.18
CA LEU A 382 1.35 -0.38 -34.63
C LEU A 382 0.16 -0.67 -33.72
N ILE A 383 -0.63 -1.72 -33.97
CA ILE A 383 -1.74 -2.08 -33.09
C ILE A 383 -1.27 -2.50 -31.70
N ASN A 384 -0.15 -3.21 -31.60
CA ASN A 384 0.44 -3.54 -30.30
C ASN A 384 0.82 -2.26 -29.54
N LEU A 385 1.48 -1.30 -30.23
CA LEU A 385 1.89 -0.03 -29.64
C LEU A 385 0.68 0.81 -29.19
N ILE A 386 -0.36 0.92 -30.03
CA ILE A 386 -1.61 1.62 -29.67
C ILE A 386 -2.22 0.99 -28.42
N LEU A 387 -2.33 -0.34 -28.38
CA LEU A 387 -2.89 -1.05 -27.22
C LEU A 387 -2.10 -0.76 -25.93
N TRP A 388 -0.77 -0.68 -26.01
CA TRP A 388 0.07 -0.44 -24.84
C TRP A 388 0.08 1.02 -24.38
N ILE A 389 -0.01 1.98 -25.29
CA ILE A 389 0.09 3.41 -24.97
C ILE A 389 -1.27 3.98 -24.53
N LEU A 390 -2.34 3.62 -25.24
CA LEU A 390 -3.66 4.23 -25.08
C LEU A 390 -4.18 4.27 -23.62
N PRO A 391 -4.04 3.20 -22.81
CA PRO A 391 -4.56 3.19 -21.43
C PRO A 391 -3.85 4.14 -20.46
N TYR A 392 -2.64 4.57 -20.80
CA TYR A 392 -1.82 5.44 -19.96
C TYR A 392 -1.88 6.91 -20.38
N MET A 393 -2.48 7.22 -21.53
CA MET A 393 -2.61 8.61 -21.98
C MET A 393 -3.37 9.52 -20.99
N PRO A 394 -4.51 9.12 -20.40
CA PRO A 394 -5.19 9.98 -19.43
C PRO A 394 -4.35 10.25 -18.19
N ILE A 395 -3.55 9.27 -17.74
CA ILE A 395 -2.62 9.45 -16.62
C ILE A 395 -1.52 10.44 -17.01
N LEU A 396 -0.95 10.31 -18.20
CA LEU A 396 0.07 11.22 -18.70
C LEU A 396 -0.45 12.67 -18.76
N TYR A 397 -1.66 12.88 -19.28
CA TYR A 397 -2.30 14.19 -19.27
C TYR A 397 -2.57 14.71 -17.85
N PHE A 398 -3.06 13.87 -16.95
CA PHE A 398 -3.31 14.25 -15.56
C PHE A 398 -2.03 14.63 -14.82
N THR A 399 -0.96 13.85 -14.94
CA THR A 399 0.34 14.17 -14.34
C THR A 399 0.92 15.47 -14.87
N THR A 400 0.80 15.71 -16.18
CA THR A 400 1.22 16.97 -16.81
C THR A 400 0.41 18.15 -16.28
N PHE A 401 -0.91 17.99 -16.19
CA PHE A 401 -1.79 18.99 -15.59
C PHE A 401 -1.41 19.30 -14.14
N MET A 402 -1.18 18.27 -13.31
CA MET A 402 -0.81 18.44 -11.90
C MET A 402 0.51 19.18 -11.73
N ILE A 403 1.53 18.86 -12.54
CA ILE A 403 2.84 19.51 -12.49
C ILE A 403 2.73 20.97 -12.91
N ILE A 404 2.01 21.28 -13.99
CA ILE A 404 1.80 22.66 -14.45
C ILE A 404 1.08 23.47 -13.38
N MET A 405 -0.01 22.93 -12.81
CA MET A 405 -0.79 23.63 -11.81
C MET A 405 0.02 23.89 -10.53
N ASN A 406 0.85 22.94 -10.11
CA ASN A 406 1.73 23.11 -8.96
C ASN A 406 2.66 24.33 -9.13
N GLU A 407 3.33 24.42 -10.27
CA GLU A 407 4.24 25.54 -10.58
C GLU A 407 3.52 26.89 -10.60
N THR A 408 2.34 26.96 -11.24
CA THR A 408 1.54 28.20 -11.27
C THR A 408 1.05 28.67 -9.90
N VAL A 409 0.96 27.77 -8.91
CA VAL A 409 0.59 28.11 -7.53
C VAL A 409 1.77 28.72 -6.76
N TYR A 410 3.00 28.31 -7.05
CA TYR A 410 4.21 28.77 -6.35
C TYR A 410 4.86 30.03 -6.97
N SER A 411 4.62 30.34 -8.25
CA SER A 411 5.32 31.40 -9.00
C SER A 411 4.78 32.84 -8.84
N GLU A 412 4.49 33.27 -7.61
CA GLU A 412 4.02 34.64 -7.24
C GLU A 412 2.56 35.02 -7.59
N ASN A 413 1.82 35.44 -6.56
CA ASN A 413 0.54 36.17 -6.55
C ASN A 413 -0.49 35.83 -7.65
N LEU A 414 -1.25 34.72 -7.54
CA LEU A 414 -2.49 34.61 -8.33
C LEU A 414 -3.60 33.70 -7.75
N ASN A 415 -4.82 34.23 -7.88
CA ASN A 415 -6.17 33.67 -7.82
C ASN A 415 -6.43 32.47 -6.88
N HIS A 416 -7.15 32.73 -5.79
CA HIS A 416 -7.72 31.71 -4.88
C HIS A 416 -8.44 30.56 -5.62
N PHE A 417 -9.00 30.84 -6.81
CA PHE A 417 -9.64 29.84 -7.65
C PHE A 417 -8.67 28.77 -8.21
N ILE A 418 -7.47 29.16 -8.67
CA ILE A 418 -6.48 28.24 -9.26
C ILE A 418 -5.92 27.32 -8.17
N SER A 419 -5.59 27.87 -6.99
CA SER A 419 -5.15 27.07 -5.86
C SER A 419 -6.24 26.10 -5.37
N THR A 420 -7.51 26.51 -5.40
CA THR A 420 -8.64 25.63 -5.05
C THR A 420 -8.79 24.45 -6.01
N ILE A 421 -8.67 24.67 -7.32
CA ILE A 421 -8.73 23.58 -8.31
C ILE A 421 -7.55 22.61 -8.13
N TYR A 422 -6.33 23.12 -8.00
CA TYR A 422 -5.16 22.29 -7.78
C TYR A 422 -5.30 21.44 -6.51
N LEU A 423 -5.65 22.06 -5.38
CA LEU A 423 -5.89 21.37 -4.11
C LEU A 423 -6.99 20.31 -4.24
N TYR A 424 -8.06 20.58 -4.98
CA TYR A 424 -9.11 19.61 -5.23
C TYR A 424 -8.58 18.36 -5.96
N PHE A 425 -7.87 18.53 -7.07
CA PHE A 425 -7.32 17.40 -7.83
C PHE A 425 -6.17 16.70 -7.09
N PHE A 426 -5.37 17.43 -6.31
CA PHE A 426 -4.32 16.86 -5.47
C PHE A 426 -4.93 15.92 -4.42
N ASN A 427 -5.92 16.41 -3.67
CA ASN A 427 -6.61 15.63 -2.64
C ASN A 427 -7.44 14.46 -3.20
N HIS A 428 -7.83 14.51 -4.48
CA HIS A 428 -8.60 13.46 -5.17
C HIS A 428 -7.78 12.72 -6.25
N SER A 429 -6.45 12.80 -6.21
CA SER A 429 -5.58 12.21 -7.24
C SER A 429 -5.81 10.69 -7.39
N ILE A 430 -5.97 9.98 -6.28
CA ILE A 430 -6.30 8.54 -6.24
C ILE A 430 -7.60 8.23 -7.01
N VAL A 431 -8.62 9.09 -6.87
CA VAL A 431 -9.92 8.91 -7.54
C VAL A 431 -9.76 8.97 -9.06
N PHE A 432 -8.88 9.83 -9.57
CA PHE A 432 -8.59 9.92 -11.00
C PHE A 432 -8.06 8.58 -11.56
N PHE A 433 -7.17 7.91 -10.83
CA PHE A 433 -6.63 6.60 -11.24
C PHE A 433 -7.72 5.52 -11.31
N TRP A 434 -8.71 5.55 -10.40
CA TRP A 434 -9.87 4.66 -10.45
C TRP A 434 -10.78 4.95 -11.65
N ILE A 435 -11.07 6.22 -11.91
CA ILE A 435 -11.84 6.65 -13.08
C ILE A 435 -11.14 6.22 -14.37
N ASN A 436 -9.81 6.34 -14.44
CA ASN A 436 -9.04 5.90 -15.60
C ASN A 436 -9.19 4.38 -15.85
N LEU A 437 -9.19 3.53 -14.81
CA LEU A 437 -9.41 2.09 -15.00
C LEU A 437 -10.78 1.79 -15.65
N ILE A 438 -11.83 2.50 -15.22
CA ILE A 438 -13.18 2.38 -15.82
C ILE A 438 -13.15 2.84 -17.27
N PHE A 439 -12.54 4.00 -17.53
CA PHE A 439 -12.39 4.57 -18.86
C PHE A 439 -11.66 3.63 -19.81
N VAL A 440 -10.56 3.00 -19.37
CA VAL A 440 -9.82 1.99 -20.14
C VAL A 440 -10.70 0.79 -20.46
N GLY A 441 -11.49 0.31 -19.50
CA GLY A 441 -12.45 -0.77 -19.71
C GLY A 441 -13.49 -0.47 -20.80
N ILE A 442 -13.95 0.79 -20.90
CA ILE A 442 -14.87 1.26 -21.94
C ILE A 442 -14.14 1.39 -23.28
N ILE A 443 -12.97 2.01 -23.31
CA ILE A 443 -12.20 2.22 -24.55
C ILE A 443 -11.80 0.90 -25.19
N LEU A 444 -11.35 -0.08 -24.40
CA LEU A 444 -10.92 -1.38 -24.95
C LEU A 444 -12.08 -2.15 -25.59
N PHE A 445 -13.34 -1.89 -25.21
CA PHE A 445 -14.49 -2.44 -25.91
C PHE A 445 -14.58 -1.94 -27.36
N PHE A 446 -14.36 -0.64 -27.59
CA PHE A 446 -14.34 -0.06 -28.93
C PHE A 446 -13.09 -0.48 -29.71
N VAL A 447 -11.92 -0.48 -29.08
CA VAL A 447 -10.66 -0.94 -29.71
C VAL A 447 -10.75 -2.41 -30.13
N ALA A 448 -11.41 -3.27 -29.33
CA ALA A 448 -11.61 -4.66 -29.70
C ALA A 448 -12.40 -4.83 -31.02
N LYS A 449 -13.38 -3.95 -31.29
CA LYS A 449 -14.11 -3.93 -32.56
C LYS A 449 -13.22 -3.48 -33.71
N ILE A 450 -12.40 -2.45 -33.49
CA ILE A 450 -11.41 -1.96 -34.47
C ILE A 450 -10.44 -3.09 -34.85
N ILE A 451 -9.90 -3.80 -33.85
CA ILE A 451 -8.98 -4.94 -34.06
C ILE A 451 -9.65 -6.05 -34.86
N LYS A 452 -10.93 -6.35 -34.60
CA LYS A 452 -11.67 -7.36 -35.36
C LYS A 452 -11.74 -6.98 -36.84
N ASN A 453 -12.13 -5.75 -37.16
CA ASN A 453 -12.21 -5.27 -38.54
C ASN A 453 -10.83 -5.24 -39.20
N TRP A 454 -9.82 -4.84 -38.45
CA TRP A 454 -8.44 -4.84 -38.91
C TRP A 454 -7.91 -6.24 -39.21
N LYS A 455 -8.29 -7.24 -38.40
CA LYS A 455 -7.93 -8.64 -38.64
C LYS A 455 -8.47 -9.19 -39.95
N ALA A 456 -9.59 -8.66 -40.45
CA ALA A 456 -10.19 -9.06 -41.72
C ALA A 456 -9.44 -8.52 -42.95
N LEU A 457 -8.48 -7.59 -42.77
CA LEU A 457 -7.65 -7.09 -43.87
C LEU A 457 -6.70 -8.18 -44.40
N PRO A 458 -6.35 -8.14 -45.70
CA PRO A 458 -5.39 -9.08 -46.28
C PRO A 458 -4.01 -8.94 -45.62
N GLU A 459 -3.28 -10.06 -45.54
CA GLU A 459 -1.93 -10.07 -44.94
C GLU A 459 -0.89 -9.38 -45.84
N GLU A 460 -1.04 -9.52 -47.16
CA GLU A 460 -0.20 -8.96 -48.22
C GLU A 460 -0.99 -8.10 -49.22
#